data_AF-A0A382S9U6-F1
#
_entry.id   AF-A0A382S9U6-F1
#
_cell.length_a   1.000
_cell.length_b   1.000
_cell.length_c   1.000
_cell.angle_alpha   90.00
_cell.angle_beta   90.00
_cell.angle_gamma   90.00
#
_symmetry.space_group_name_H-M   'P 1'
#
loop_
_entity.id
_entity.type
_entity.pdbx_description
1 polymer ?
#
loop_
_entity_poly.entity_id
_entity_poly.type
_entity_poly.pdbx_seq_one_letter_code
_entity_poly.pdbx_strand_id
1 'polypeptide(L)'
;MIKNNLKIVKTSKNQEAENKEKNKALDAAISQITDNFGKGSVMKLGQQAAMDIDSISTGSLSLDLALGIGGLPKGRVIEIYGPESSGKTTLALQVVAEAQKTGGICAFVDAEHALDPIYAKKLGVQTEELLISQPDTGEQALEIADTLIKSG
;
A
#
# COMPACT_ATOMS: atom_id res chain seq x y z
N MET A 1 -50.09 -33.24 36.41
CA MET A 1 -49.08 -32.27 36.90
C MET A 1 -47.70 -32.86 36.63
N ILE A 2 -46.96 -32.28 35.68
CA ILE A 2 -45.65 -32.76 35.22
C ILE A 2 -44.57 -32.13 36.12
N LYS A 3 -43.71 -32.94 36.74
CA LYS A 3 -42.56 -32.46 37.53
C LYS A 3 -41.44 -32.03 36.58
N ASN A 4 -41.17 -30.73 36.53
CA ASN A 4 -40.03 -30.14 35.82
C ASN A 4 -38.72 -30.46 36.58
N ASN A 5 -37.81 -31.19 35.94
CA ASN A 5 -36.41 -31.30 36.36
C ASN A 5 -35.61 -30.15 35.73
N LEU A 6 -35.28 -29.12 36.50
CA LEU A 6 -34.25 -28.14 36.11
C LEU A 6 -32.86 -28.79 36.28
N LYS A 7 -32.18 -29.05 35.16
CA LYS A 7 -30.72 -29.29 35.15
C LYS A 7 -30.01 -27.95 35.31
N ILE A 8 -29.27 -27.79 36.39
CA ILE A 8 -28.38 -26.64 36.60
C ILE A 8 -27.25 -26.69 35.56
N VAL A 9 -27.18 -25.63 34.75
CA VAL A 9 -26.20 -25.36 33.69
C VAL A 9 -24.80 -25.23 34.32
N LYS A 10 -23.97 -26.28 34.22
CA LYS A 10 -22.53 -26.27 34.58
C LYS A 10 -21.62 -25.72 33.47
N THR A 11 -22.19 -25.04 32.47
CA THR A 11 -21.53 -24.77 31.18
C THR A 11 -20.52 -23.60 31.23
N SER A 12 -20.67 -22.65 32.16
CA SER A 12 -19.88 -21.41 32.15
C SER A 12 -18.41 -21.58 32.49
N LYS A 13 -18.06 -22.43 33.48
CA LYS A 13 -16.66 -22.63 33.89
C LYS A 13 -15.82 -23.43 32.89
N ASN A 14 -16.43 -24.39 32.19
CA ASN A 14 -15.74 -25.16 31.14
C ASN A 14 -15.49 -24.30 29.90
N GLN A 15 -16.44 -23.43 29.53
CA GLN A 15 -16.26 -22.50 28.41
C GLN A 15 -15.16 -21.46 28.66
N GLU A 16 -15.00 -20.98 29.89
CA GLU A 16 -13.90 -20.07 30.26
C GLU A 16 -12.53 -20.75 30.20
N ALA A 17 -12.42 -22.00 30.65
CA ALA A 17 -11.19 -22.78 30.58
C ALA A 17 -10.79 -23.10 29.13
N GLU A 18 -11.75 -23.52 28.29
CA GLU A 18 -11.53 -23.78 26.86
C GLU A 18 -11.12 -22.53 26.09
N ASN A 19 -11.74 -21.37 26.37
CA ASN A 19 -11.33 -20.09 25.77
C ASN A 19 -9.91 -19.69 26.18
N LYS A 20 -9.51 -19.97 27.42
CA LYS A 20 -8.16 -19.67 27.91
C LYS A 20 -7.10 -20.54 27.22
N GLU A 21 -7.39 -21.83 26.99
CA GLU A 21 -6.50 -22.72 26.23
C GLU A 21 -6.41 -22.33 24.75
N LYS A 22 -7.54 -21.99 24.12
CA LYS A 22 -7.56 -21.49 22.72
C LYS A 22 -6.75 -20.22 22.55
N ASN A 23 -6.87 -19.27 23.49
CA ASN A 23 -6.07 -18.04 23.46
C ASN A 23 -4.57 -18.31 23.61
N LYS A 24 -4.18 -19.24 24.47
CA LYS A 24 -2.77 -19.62 24.64
C LYS A 24 -2.18 -20.26 23.37
N ALA A 25 -2.94 -21.11 22.69
CA ALA A 25 -2.52 -21.71 21.43
C ALA A 25 -2.40 -20.65 20.30
N LEU A 26 -3.33 -19.69 20.26
CA LEU A 26 -3.28 -18.57 19.33
C LEU A 26 -2.05 -17.68 19.56
N ASP A 27 -1.74 -17.36 20.82
CA ASP A 27 -0.57 -16.54 21.17
C ASP A 27 0.75 -17.24 20.81
N ALA A 28 0.82 -18.57 20.98
CA ALA A 28 1.98 -19.36 20.57
C ALA A 28 2.18 -19.36 19.04
N ALA A 29 1.09 -19.50 18.28
CA ALA A 29 1.15 -19.42 16.82
C ALA A 29 1.57 -18.01 16.34
N ILE A 30 1.05 -16.96 16.99
CA ILE A 30 1.44 -15.57 16.71
C ILE A 30 2.93 -15.34 16.98
N SER A 31 3.45 -15.87 18.10
CA SER A 31 4.89 -15.80 18.41
C SER A 31 5.72 -16.50 17.34
N GLN A 32 5.33 -17.71 16.94
CA GLN A 32 6.07 -18.48 15.94
C GLN A 32 6.12 -17.77 14.58
N ILE A 33 5.03 -17.11 14.17
CA ILE A 33 4.98 -16.31 12.95
C ILE A 33 5.88 -15.07 13.08
N THR A 34 5.91 -14.44 14.25
CA THR A 34 6.76 -13.27 14.52
C THR A 34 8.25 -13.64 14.52
N ASP A 35 8.63 -14.79 15.09
CA ASP A 35 10.02 -15.26 15.15
C ASP A 35 10.54 -15.67 13.77
N ASN A 36 9.70 -16.32 12.95
CA ASN A 36 10.10 -16.79 11.62
C ASN A 36 10.11 -15.70 10.55
N PHE A 37 9.23 -14.69 10.65
CA PHE A 37 8.99 -13.71 9.57
C PHE A 37 9.20 -12.25 10.01
N GLY A 38 9.60 -12.00 11.25
CA GLY A 38 9.91 -10.68 11.79
C GLY A 38 8.73 -9.98 12.48
N LYS A 39 9.05 -8.89 13.20
CA LYS A 39 8.03 -8.07 13.88
C LYS A 39 7.05 -7.48 12.88
N GLY A 40 5.75 -7.66 13.12
CA GLY A 40 4.67 -7.14 12.27
C GLY A 40 4.15 -8.11 11.22
N SER A 41 4.71 -9.33 11.11
CA SER A 41 4.22 -10.39 10.23
C SER A 41 2.83 -10.89 10.59
N VAL A 42 2.41 -10.74 11.86
CA VAL A 42 1.03 -10.97 12.29
C VAL A 42 0.67 -10.02 13.43
N MET A 43 -0.49 -9.37 13.34
CA MET A 43 -0.99 -8.46 14.36
C MET A 43 -2.53 -8.44 14.34
N LYS A 44 -3.13 -8.11 15.48
CA LYS A 44 -4.58 -7.88 15.53
C LYS A 44 -4.89 -6.59 14.77
N LEU A 45 -5.94 -6.61 13.95
CA LEU A 45 -6.31 -5.47 13.11
C LEU A 45 -6.48 -4.16 13.91
N GLY A 46 -7.02 -4.24 15.14
CA GLY A 46 -7.18 -3.09 16.05
C GLY A 46 -5.95 -2.71 16.87
N GLN A 47 -4.84 -3.44 16.76
CA GLN A 47 -3.53 -3.09 17.35
C GLN A 47 -2.65 -2.28 16.38
N GLN A 48 -3.22 -1.73 15.30
CA GLN A 48 -2.51 -0.75 14.50
C GLN A 48 -2.17 0.45 15.39
N ALA A 49 -0.88 0.60 15.71
CA ALA A 49 -0.34 1.94 15.87
C ALA A 49 -0.73 2.69 14.59
N ALA A 50 -1.29 3.90 14.71
CA ALA A 50 -1.48 4.76 13.56
C ALA A 50 -0.14 4.84 12.82
N MET A 51 -0.02 4.11 11.71
CA MET A 51 1.13 4.25 10.84
C MET A 51 0.90 5.59 10.17
N ASP A 52 1.69 6.59 10.53
CA ASP A 52 1.76 7.81 9.75
C ASP A 52 2.23 7.41 8.35
N ILE A 53 1.30 7.40 7.40
CA ILE A 53 1.59 7.09 6.01
C ILE A 53 1.97 8.40 5.35
N ASP A 54 3.26 8.56 5.06
CA ASP A 54 3.74 9.64 4.22
C ASP A 54 3.02 9.62 2.87
N SER A 55 2.68 10.81 2.36
CA SER A 55 2.04 10.98 1.06
C SER A 55 2.84 11.88 0.12
N ILE A 56 2.60 11.76 -1.17
CA ILE A 56 3.12 12.60 -2.24
C ILE A 56 1.94 13.33 -2.87
N SER A 57 1.96 14.66 -2.93
CA SER A 57 0.90 15.44 -3.57
C SER A 57 0.69 15.00 -5.02
N THR A 58 -0.56 15.01 -5.46
CA THR A 58 -0.94 14.72 -6.85
C THR A 58 -0.69 15.91 -7.79
N GLY A 59 -0.31 17.07 -7.26
CA GLY A 59 -0.30 18.35 -7.98
C GLY A 59 -1.70 18.98 -8.12
N SER A 60 -2.74 18.29 -7.63
CA SER A 60 -4.13 18.77 -7.60
C SER A 60 -4.65 18.84 -6.18
N LEU A 61 -4.81 20.06 -5.66
CA LEU A 61 -5.29 20.28 -4.29
C LEU A 61 -6.64 19.61 -4.03
N SER A 62 -7.57 19.64 -4.98
CA SER A 62 -8.88 19.02 -4.82
C SER A 62 -8.78 17.50 -4.71
N LEU A 63 -7.86 16.87 -5.44
CA LEU A 63 -7.65 15.43 -5.39
C LEU A 63 -6.94 15.03 -4.09
N ASP A 64 -5.92 15.78 -3.66
CA ASP A 64 -5.22 15.55 -2.40
C ASP A 64 -6.16 15.61 -1.19
N LEU A 65 -7.09 16.58 -1.19
CA LEU A 65 -8.14 16.68 -0.19
C LEU A 65 -9.12 15.52 -0.26
N ALA A 66 -9.53 15.11 -1.47
CA ALA A 66 -10.45 13.98 -1.67
C ALA A 66 -9.85 12.64 -1.19
N LEU A 67 -8.53 12.46 -1.31
CA LEU A 67 -7.81 11.29 -0.81
C LEU A 67 -7.69 11.27 0.72
N GLY A 68 -7.92 12.41 1.40
CA GLY A 68 -7.97 12.52 2.86
C GLY A 68 -6.63 12.48 3.58
N ILE A 69 -5.56 12.04 2.91
CA ILE A 69 -4.19 11.97 3.44
C ILE A 69 -3.23 12.96 2.77
N GLY A 70 -3.75 13.88 1.94
CA GLY A 70 -2.96 14.92 1.28
C GLY A 70 -2.18 14.48 0.04
N GLY A 71 -2.47 13.29 -0.51
CA GLY A 71 -1.82 12.80 -1.72
C GLY A 71 -1.82 11.28 -1.85
N LEU A 72 -0.93 10.76 -2.70
CA LEU A 72 -0.72 9.32 -2.90
C LEU A 72 0.16 8.74 -1.79
N PRO A 73 -0.23 7.63 -1.14
CA PRO A 73 0.54 7.04 -0.05
C PRO A 73 1.85 6.39 -0.54
N LYS A 74 2.97 6.66 0.15
CA LYS A 74 4.26 6.02 -0.13
C LYS A 74 4.24 4.54 0.27
N GLY A 75 5.03 3.72 -0.43
CA GLY A 75 5.15 2.28 -0.16
C GLY A 75 3.90 1.46 -0.51
N ARG A 76 3.04 2.00 -1.39
CA ARG A 76 1.80 1.35 -1.84
C ARG A 76 1.72 1.40 -3.37
N VAL A 77 0.95 0.46 -3.94
CA VAL A 77 0.61 0.47 -5.36
C VAL A 77 -0.64 1.32 -5.56
N ILE A 78 -0.59 2.21 -6.54
CA ILE A 78 -1.71 3.08 -6.93
C ILE A 78 -2.03 2.81 -8.40
N GLU A 79 -3.32 2.64 -8.69
CA GLU A 79 -3.83 2.47 -10.04
C GLU A 79 -4.62 3.71 -10.46
N ILE A 80 -4.25 4.29 -11.61
CA ILE A 80 -4.97 5.39 -12.25
C ILE A 80 -5.46 4.88 -13.60
N TYR A 81 -6.77 4.66 -13.74
CA TYR A 81 -7.39 4.17 -14.97
C TYR A 81 -8.43 5.16 -15.50
N GLY A 82 -8.77 5.01 -16.78
CA GLY A 82 -9.76 5.85 -17.44
C GLY A 82 -9.58 5.91 -18.96
N PRO A 83 -10.49 6.60 -19.68
CA PRO A 83 -10.47 6.69 -21.13
C PRO A 83 -9.16 7.22 -21.71
N GLU A 84 -8.92 6.98 -22.99
CA GLU A 84 -7.85 7.65 -23.72
C GLU A 84 -8.00 9.17 -23.63
N SER A 85 -6.88 9.88 -23.55
CA SER A 85 -6.85 11.35 -23.38
C SER A 85 -7.52 11.89 -22.11
N SER A 86 -7.88 11.05 -21.12
CA SER A 86 -8.47 11.51 -19.85
C SER A 86 -7.48 12.20 -18.91
N GLY A 87 -6.18 12.19 -19.25
CA GLY A 87 -5.13 12.84 -18.45
C GLY A 87 -4.32 11.90 -17.54
N LYS A 88 -4.44 10.57 -17.66
CA LYS A 88 -3.71 9.58 -16.85
C LYS A 88 -2.20 9.88 -16.75
N THR A 89 -1.53 9.96 -17.90
CA THR A 89 -0.09 10.26 -17.99
C THR A 89 0.24 11.66 -17.50
N THR A 90 -0.66 12.64 -17.74
CA THR A 90 -0.47 14.01 -17.23
C THR A 90 -0.49 14.02 -15.70
N LEU A 91 -1.43 13.32 -15.06
CA LEU A 91 -1.52 13.20 -13.62
C LEU A 91 -0.30 12.48 -13.04
N ALA A 92 0.13 11.38 -13.67
CA ALA A 92 1.33 10.66 -13.26
C ALA A 92 2.59 11.54 -13.30
N LEU A 93 2.76 12.34 -14.37
CA LEU A 93 3.87 13.28 -14.49
C LEU A 93 3.79 14.44 -13.49
N GLN A 94 2.60 14.90 -13.12
CA GLN A 94 2.41 15.89 -12.04
C GLN A 94 2.84 15.33 -10.69
N VAL A 95 2.46 14.09 -10.36
CA VAL A 95 2.92 13.38 -9.15
C VAL A 95 4.45 13.26 -9.14
N VAL A 96 5.06 12.92 -10.28
CA VAL A 96 6.52 12.85 -10.43
C VAL A 96 7.15 14.22 -10.17
N ALA A 97 6.60 15.30 -10.73
CA ALA A 97 7.10 16.65 -10.49
C ALA A 97 7.01 17.04 -9.00
N GLU A 98 5.90 16.74 -8.32
CA GLU A 98 5.76 16.98 -6.87
C GLU A 98 6.73 16.15 -6.04
N ALA A 99 6.94 14.87 -6.39
CA ALA A 99 7.94 14.03 -5.75
C ALA A 99 9.35 14.62 -5.89
N GLN A 100 9.74 15.02 -7.11
CA GLN A 100 11.04 15.61 -7.39
C GLN A 100 11.25 16.95 -6.67
N LYS A 101 10.21 17.78 -6.50
CA LYS A 101 10.29 19.04 -5.71
C LYS A 101 10.68 18.81 -4.25
N THR A 102 10.32 17.65 -3.70
CA THR A 102 10.69 17.25 -2.33
C THR A 102 12.01 16.49 -2.25
N GLY A 103 12.78 16.45 -3.35
CA GLY A 103 14.06 15.75 -3.43
C GLY A 103 13.93 14.25 -3.70
N GLY A 104 12.75 13.77 -4.09
CA GLY A 104 12.54 12.37 -4.47
C GLY A 104 13.16 12.03 -5.82
N ILE A 105 13.70 10.81 -5.93
CA ILE A 105 14.15 10.24 -7.20
C ILE A 105 12.96 9.51 -7.83
N CYS A 106 12.74 9.71 -9.12
CA CYS A 106 11.63 9.11 -9.85
C CYS A 106 12.13 8.29 -11.04
N ALA A 107 11.38 7.23 -11.34
CA ALA A 107 11.56 6.43 -12.55
C ALA A 107 10.23 6.33 -13.30
N PHE A 108 10.30 6.32 -14.62
CA PHE A 108 9.16 6.17 -15.51
C PHE A 108 9.39 4.99 -16.45
N VAL A 109 8.52 3.97 -16.34
CA VAL A 109 8.54 2.81 -17.22
C VAL A 109 7.52 3.05 -18.33
N ASP A 110 7.99 3.54 -19.48
CA ASP A 110 7.18 3.89 -20.64
C ASP A 110 6.93 2.65 -21.51
N ALA A 111 5.97 1.83 -21.09
CA ALA A 111 5.53 0.66 -21.85
C ALA A 111 4.73 1.04 -23.12
N GLU A 112 4.20 2.27 -23.21
CA GLU A 112 3.44 2.75 -24.38
C GLU A 112 4.31 3.41 -25.45
N HIS A 113 5.60 3.66 -25.14
CA HIS A 113 6.57 4.31 -26.02
C HIS A 113 6.06 5.68 -26.51
N ALA A 114 5.35 6.40 -25.65
CA ALA A 114 4.59 7.60 -26.00
C ALA A 114 4.93 8.83 -25.12
N LEU A 115 5.91 8.72 -24.23
CA LEU A 115 6.30 9.83 -23.36
C LEU A 115 6.99 10.95 -24.16
N ASP A 116 6.41 12.16 -24.11
CA ASP A 116 7.04 13.37 -24.65
C ASP A 116 7.86 14.10 -23.56
N PRO A 117 9.20 14.15 -23.66
CA PRO A 117 10.05 14.82 -22.67
C PRO A 117 9.83 16.35 -22.64
N ILE A 118 9.46 16.97 -23.76
CA ILE A 118 9.17 18.41 -23.82
C ILE A 118 7.89 18.70 -23.02
N TYR A 119 6.87 17.87 -23.16
CA TYR A 119 5.63 17.99 -22.39
C TYR A 119 5.87 17.73 -20.90
N ALA A 120 6.61 16.67 -20.54
CA ALA A 120 6.98 16.39 -19.15
C ALA A 120 7.69 17.58 -18.48
N LYS A 121 8.66 18.19 -19.17
CA LYS A 121 9.36 19.39 -18.68
C LYS A 121 8.42 20.56 -18.44
N LYS A 122 7.45 20.79 -19.33
CA LYS A 122 6.42 21.84 -19.15
C LYS A 122 5.51 21.58 -17.95
N LEU A 123 5.32 20.33 -17.56
CA LEU A 123 4.58 19.94 -16.35
C LEU A 123 5.41 20.11 -15.06
N GLY A 124 6.68 20.48 -15.16
CA GLY A 124 7.57 20.71 -14.01
C GLY A 124 8.43 19.51 -13.62
N VAL A 125 8.46 18.46 -14.45
CA VAL A 125 9.35 17.33 -14.27
C VAL A 125 10.80 17.76 -14.55
N GLN A 126 11.71 17.42 -13.65
CA GLN A 126 13.15 17.54 -13.85
C GLN A 126 13.61 16.37 -14.73
N THR A 127 13.48 16.55 -16.05
CA THR A 127 13.70 15.50 -17.07
C THR A 127 15.11 14.94 -17.09
N GLU A 128 16.08 15.74 -16.67
CA GLU A 128 17.50 15.43 -16.62
C GLU A 128 17.82 14.43 -15.49
N GLU A 129 16.97 14.39 -14.46
CA GLU A 129 17.09 13.52 -13.28
C GLU A 129 16.02 12.40 -13.28
N LEU A 130 15.15 12.34 -14.29
CA LEU A 130 14.12 11.30 -14.39
C LEU A 130 14.71 10.04 -15.03
N LEU A 131 14.70 8.93 -14.30
CA LEU A 131 15.08 7.62 -14.86
C LEU A 131 13.97 7.17 -15.82
N ILE A 132 14.32 6.76 -17.04
CA ILE A 132 13.36 6.28 -18.04
C ILE A 132 13.76 4.89 -18.51
N SER A 133 12.78 4.02 -18.64
CA SER A 133 12.91 2.71 -19.28
C SER A 133 11.81 2.50 -20.30
N GLN A 134 12.16 2.04 -21.49
CA GLN A 134 11.24 1.62 -22.55
C GLN A 134 11.39 0.12 -22.77
N PRO A 135 10.64 -0.71 -22.02
CA PRO A 135 10.76 -2.16 -22.10
C PRO A 135 10.10 -2.71 -23.37
N ASP A 136 10.59 -3.87 -23.81
CA ASP A 136 10.05 -4.65 -24.93
C ASP A 136 8.88 -5.54 -24.48
N THR A 137 8.84 -5.97 -23.21
CA THR A 137 7.79 -6.85 -22.65
C THR A 137 7.29 -6.40 -21.27
N GLY A 138 6.11 -6.89 -20.90
CA GLY A 138 5.54 -6.64 -19.56
C GLY A 138 6.38 -7.25 -18.44
N GLU A 139 6.95 -8.44 -18.65
CA GLU A 139 7.84 -9.09 -17.69
C GLU A 139 9.08 -8.24 -17.43
N GLN A 140 9.71 -7.72 -18.48
CA GLN A 140 10.85 -6.82 -18.36
C GLN A 140 10.47 -5.54 -17.62
N ALA A 141 9.30 -4.96 -17.91
CA ALA A 141 8.81 -3.78 -17.21
C ALA A 141 8.70 -4.01 -15.69
N LEU A 142 8.17 -5.17 -15.28
CA LEU A 142 8.02 -5.55 -13.88
C LEU A 142 9.35 -5.88 -13.20
N GLU A 143 10.28 -6.55 -13.89
CA GLU A 143 11.62 -6.85 -13.37
C GLU A 143 12.42 -5.56 -13.11
N ILE A 144 12.31 -4.58 -14.03
CA ILE A 144 12.92 -3.26 -13.86
C ILE A 144 12.31 -2.53 -12.66
N ALA A 145 10.98 -2.52 -12.53
CA ALA A 145 10.31 -1.91 -11.39
C ALA A 145 10.73 -2.55 -10.06
N ASP A 146 10.78 -3.88 -9.98
CA ASP A 146 11.21 -4.63 -8.80
C ASP A 146 12.67 -4.33 -8.42
N THR A 147 13.56 -4.28 -9.42
CA THR A 147 14.98 -3.96 -9.20
C THR A 147 15.15 -2.55 -8.66
N LEU A 148 14.43 -1.57 -9.20
CA LEU A 148 14.48 -0.18 -8.73
C LEU A 148 13.98 -0.06 -7.29
N ILE A 149 12.84 -0.68 -6.97
CA ILE A 149 12.24 -0.66 -5.63
C ILE A 149 13.19 -1.29 -4.60
N LYS A 150 13.91 -2.35 -4.95
CA LYS A 150 14.88 -3.03 -4.05
C LYS A 150 16.19 -2.26 -3.83
N SER A 151 16.50 -1.30 -4.71
CA SER A 151 17.79 -0.58 -4.67
C SER A 151 17.83 0.58 -3.67
N GLY A 152 16.67 1.02 -3.19
CA GLY A 152 16.49 2.13 -2.25
C GLY A 152 16.09 1.68 -0.86
#